data_AF-A0AAQ0QGF4-F1
#
_entry.id   AF-A0AAQ0QGF4-F1
#
_cell.length_a   1.000
_cell.length_b   1.000
_cell.length_c   1.000
_cell.angle_alpha   90.00
_cell.angle_beta   90.00
_cell.angle_gamma   90.00
#
_symmetry.space_group_name_H-M   'P 1'
#
loop_
_entity.id
_entity.type
_entity.pdbx_description
1 polymer ?
#
loop_
_entity_poly.entity_id
_entity_poly.type
_entity_poly.pdbx_seq_one_letter_code
_entity_poly.pdbx_strand_id
1 'polypeptide(L)'
;MKSLVYISGLLAAGALLTQSCSNVGCTENQNSLPLAGFYAMSTGQAIVPDSITIGGVGAPSDTLLLTLDSRQQQLYLPFRSTSPSTSFYIHYCQKALDYPELNDTLSFDYDAVPYFASEDCGAMYHYRVTRYTYTTHLIDSVGMTDSLITNIDRETIRIFFRTADPDNPDDND
;
A
#
# COMPACT_ATOMS: atom_id res chain seq x y z
N MET A 1 10.11 29.48 -77.54
CA MET A 1 10.98 30.59 -77.06
C MET A 1 10.71 30.70 -75.56
N LYS A 2 11.60 30.17 -74.70
CA LYS A 2 12.56 30.95 -73.87
C LYS A 2 11.88 32.18 -73.24
N SER A 3 11.70 32.32 -71.92
CA SER A 3 12.59 32.10 -70.76
C SER A 3 11.72 32.05 -69.48
N LEU A 4 11.97 31.24 -68.45
CA LEU A 4 13.00 31.27 -67.39
C LEU A 4 13.00 32.53 -66.47
N VAL A 5 12.81 32.26 -65.16
CA VAL A 5 13.19 33.02 -63.92
C VAL A 5 12.22 34.19 -63.56
N TYR A 6 11.65 34.32 -62.34
CA TYR A 6 12.24 34.60 -61.01
C TYR A 6 11.37 33.98 -59.87
N ILE A 7 11.91 33.15 -58.97
CA ILE A 7 12.59 33.43 -57.68
C ILE A 7 11.66 33.95 -56.56
N SER A 8 11.73 33.19 -55.45
CA SER A 8 11.50 33.53 -54.04
C SER A 8 10.09 33.46 -53.44
N GLY A 9 9.97 32.59 -52.43
CA GLY A 9 9.40 32.99 -51.15
C GLY A 9 8.16 32.23 -50.68
N LEU A 10 8.35 31.05 -50.09
CA LEU A 10 8.03 30.74 -48.68
C LEU A 10 7.90 29.21 -48.51
N LEU A 11 9.00 28.56 -48.12
CA LEU A 11 8.90 27.37 -47.28
C LEU A 11 8.45 27.85 -45.89
N ALA A 12 7.14 27.93 -45.67
CA ALA A 12 6.60 28.01 -44.31
C ALA A 12 6.44 26.58 -43.80
N ALA A 13 7.49 26.10 -43.15
CA ALA A 13 7.48 24.91 -42.32
C ALA A 13 6.37 25.05 -41.27
N GLY A 14 5.22 24.45 -41.54
CA GLY A 14 4.23 24.10 -40.52
C GLY A 14 4.75 22.93 -39.71
N ALA A 15 5.88 23.11 -39.02
CA ALA A 15 6.28 22.21 -37.96
C ALA A 15 5.25 22.39 -36.85
N LEU A 16 4.29 21.46 -36.83
CA LEU A 16 3.44 21.18 -35.69
C LEU A 16 4.34 21.06 -34.47
N LEU A 17 4.47 22.14 -33.69
CA LEU A 17 4.85 22.05 -32.30
C LEU A 17 3.64 21.47 -31.59
N THR A 18 3.40 20.17 -31.79
CA THR A 18 2.74 19.38 -30.75
C THR A 18 3.69 19.47 -29.57
N GLN A 19 3.43 20.43 -28.69
CA GLN A 19 3.93 20.37 -27.34
C GLN A 19 3.41 19.04 -26.80
N SER A 20 4.25 18.01 -26.86
CA SER A 20 4.01 16.81 -26.11
C SER A 20 4.03 17.27 -24.67
N CYS A 21 2.85 17.40 -24.06
CA CYS A 21 2.75 17.30 -22.61
C CYS A 21 3.34 15.93 -22.28
N SER A 22 4.60 15.91 -21.89
CA SER A 22 5.19 14.73 -21.28
C SER A 22 4.43 14.55 -19.96
N ASN A 23 3.39 13.71 -19.98
CA ASN A 23 2.75 13.16 -18.78
C ASN A 23 3.73 12.20 -18.06
N VAL A 24 4.97 12.62 -17.87
CA VAL A 24 5.97 11.95 -17.03
C VAL A 24 5.92 12.56 -15.61
N GLY A 25 4.86 13.31 -15.31
CA GLY A 25 4.56 13.79 -13.97
C GLY A 25 3.86 12.69 -13.17
N CYS A 26 4.65 11.97 -12.38
CA CYS A 26 4.24 11.05 -11.32
C CYS A 26 3.43 9.83 -11.77
N THR A 27 4.13 8.81 -12.29
CA THR A 27 3.57 7.46 -12.49
C THR A 27 3.44 6.67 -11.19
N GLU A 28 4.01 7.15 -10.09
CA GLU A 28 4.10 6.47 -8.80
C GLU A 28 3.29 7.20 -7.72
N ASN A 29 3.12 6.57 -6.56
CA ASN A 29 2.37 7.17 -5.45
C ASN A 29 3.08 8.46 -4.97
N GLN A 30 2.31 9.46 -4.55
CA GLN A 30 2.89 10.67 -3.94
C GLN A 30 3.34 10.43 -2.50
N ASN A 31 2.95 9.30 -1.92
CA ASN A 31 3.32 8.89 -0.57
C ASN A 31 3.88 7.47 -0.57
N SER A 32 4.85 7.20 0.30
CA SER A 32 5.31 5.84 0.56
C SER A 32 4.34 5.15 1.52
N LEU A 33 3.52 4.25 1.00
CA LEU A 33 2.52 3.53 1.77
C LEU A 33 2.84 2.04 1.70
N PRO A 34 3.09 1.38 2.85
CA PRO A 34 3.31 -0.06 2.83
C PRO A 34 2.00 -0.76 2.49
N LEU A 35 2.06 -1.66 1.51
CA LEU A 35 0.94 -2.50 1.12
C LEU A 35 1.04 -3.84 1.84
N ALA A 36 0.01 -4.18 2.62
CA ALA A 36 -0.11 -5.43 3.33
C ALA A 36 -1.07 -6.37 2.60
N GLY A 37 -0.66 -7.61 2.35
CA GLY A 37 -1.52 -8.67 1.84
C GLY A 37 -1.94 -9.65 2.92
N PHE A 38 -3.13 -10.23 2.75
CA PHE A 38 -3.73 -11.19 3.68
C PHE A 38 -3.65 -12.61 3.12
N TYR A 39 -3.22 -13.55 3.95
CA TYR A 39 -2.95 -14.94 3.56
C TYR A 39 -3.51 -15.93 4.58
N ALA A 40 -3.93 -17.11 4.10
CA ALA A 40 -4.19 -18.26 4.96
C ALA A 40 -2.88 -18.94 5.33
N MET A 41 -2.64 -19.21 6.62
CA MET A 41 -1.42 -19.90 7.05
C MET A 41 -1.40 -21.36 6.58
N SER A 42 -2.54 -22.05 6.56
CA SER A 42 -2.64 -23.46 6.18
C SER A 42 -2.22 -23.72 4.73
N THR A 43 -2.63 -22.84 3.80
CA THR A 43 -2.40 -23.02 2.36
C THR A 43 -1.33 -22.08 1.79
N GLY A 44 -0.97 -21.01 2.51
CA GLY A 44 -0.12 -19.93 2.02
C GLY A 44 -0.77 -19.08 0.91
N GLN A 45 -2.06 -19.28 0.61
CA GLN A 45 -2.76 -18.56 -0.46
C GLN A 45 -3.33 -17.23 0.04
N ALA A 46 -3.43 -16.25 -0.87
CA ALA A 46 -4.06 -14.97 -0.58
C ALA A 46 -5.55 -15.17 -0.28
N ILE A 47 -6.06 -14.47 0.73
CA ILE A 47 -7.46 -14.53 1.16
C ILE A 47 -8.09 -13.14 1.17
N VAL A 48 -9.42 -13.12 1.11
CA VAL A 48 -10.22 -11.93 1.40
C VAL A 48 -10.87 -12.13 2.76
N PRO A 49 -10.38 -11.48 3.84
CA PRO A 49 -11.04 -11.53 5.12
C PRO A 49 -12.44 -10.91 4.99
N ASP A 50 -13.47 -11.63 5.45
CA ASP A 50 -14.87 -11.26 5.22
C ASP A 50 -15.49 -10.43 6.37
N SER A 51 -14.87 -10.49 7.55
CA SER A 51 -15.46 -10.04 8.82
C SER A 51 -14.41 -9.38 9.72
N ILE A 52 -13.53 -8.56 9.16
CA ILE A 52 -12.53 -7.82 9.93
C ILE A 52 -12.67 -6.32 9.68
N THR A 53 -12.28 -5.55 10.69
CA THR A 53 -12.04 -4.12 10.58
C THR A 53 -10.60 -3.83 10.97
N ILE A 54 -9.96 -2.88 10.28
CA ILE A 54 -8.56 -2.52 10.55
C ILE A 54 -8.49 -1.02 10.78
N GLY A 55 -7.91 -0.61 11.90
CA GLY A 55 -7.78 0.80 12.28
C GLY A 55 -6.41 1.15 12.85
N GLY A 56 -6.07 2.44 12.85
CA GLY A 56 -4.83 2.93 13.43
C GLY A 56 -4.94 3.14 14.94
N VAL A 57 -4.01 2.57 15.72
CA VAL A 57 -3.92 2.81 17.17
C VAL A 57 -3.47 4.25 17.41
N GLY A 58 -4.22 4.98 18.23
CA GLY A 58 -3.94 6.40 18.52
C GLY A 58 -3.95 7.29 17.27
N ALA A 59 -4.66 6.88 16.20
CA ALA A 59 -4.86 7.73 15.03
C ALA A 59 -5.77 8.91 15.39
N PRO A 60 -5.41 10.15 14.99
CA PRO A 60 -6.32 11.27 15.12
C PRO A 60 -7.61 10.94 14.36
N SER A 61 -8.76 11.12 15.01
CA SER A 61 -10.10 10.91 14.44
C SER A 61 -10.48 9.47 14.10
N ASP A 62 -9.91 8.46 14.78
CA ASP A 62 -10.34 7.05 14.67
C ASP A 62 -10.37 6.55 13.21
N THR A 63 -9.21 6.60 12.56
CA THR A 63 -9.10 6.24 11.13
C THR A 63 -9.28 4.74 10.95
N LEU A 64 -10.48 4.37 10.51
CA LEU A 64 -10.79 3.05 9.98
C LEU A 64 -10.22 2.93 8.56
N LEU A 65 -9.28 2.01 8.37
CA LEU A 65 -8.59 1.76 7.10
C LEU A 65 -9.34 0.74 6.24
N LEU A 66 -9.95 -0.25 6.89
CA LEU A 66 -10.79 -1.26 6.26
C LEU A 66 -12.12 -1.33 6.99
N THR A 67 -13.21 -1.14 6.27
CA THR A 67 -14.58 -1.34 6.75
C THR A 67 -15.12 -2.69 6.29
N LEU A 68 -16.20 -3.18 6.90
CA LEU A 68 -16.85 -4.43 6.52
C LEU A 68 -17.36 -4.45 5.07
N ASP A 69 -17.60 -3.27 4.49
CA ASP A 69 -18.04 -3.13 3.10
C ASP A 69 -16.88 -3.18 2.09
N SER A 70 -15.64 -2.98 2.56
CA SER A 70 -14.43 -3.06 1.73
C SER A 70 -13.81 -4.45 1.84
N ARG A 71 -14.15 -5.33 0.89
CA ARG A 71 -13.55 -6.67 0.77
C ARG A 71 -12.31 -6.63 -0.13
N GLN A 72 -11.12 -6.64 0.47
CA GLN A 72 -9.86 -6.53 -0.26
C GLN A 72 -8.86 -7.59 0.22
N GLN A 73 -8.06 -8.12 -0.71
CA GLN A 73 -6.95 -9.05 -0.40
C GLN A 73 -5.71 -8.33 0.13
N GLN A 74 -5.65 -7.01 -0.08
CA GLN A 74 -4.54 -6.16 0.31
C GLN A 74 -5.06 -4.82 0.82
N LEU A 75 -4.30 -4.18 1.70
CA LEU A 75 -4.63 -2.89 2.31
C LEU A 75 -3.37 -2.07 2.54
N TYR A 76 -3.44 -0.76 2.27
CA TYR A 76 -2.37 0.17 2.66
C TYR A 76 -2.41 0.47 4.16
N LEU A 77 -1.25 0.39 4.81
CA LEU A 77 -1.08 0.68 6.24
C LEU A 77 -0.27 1.98 6.43
N PRO A 78 -0.90 3.16 6.38
CA PRO A 78 -0.18 4.43 6.33
C PRO A 78 0.69 4.68 7.57
N PHE A 79 2.01 4.77 7.37
CA PHE A 79 2.95 5.17 8.41
C PHE A 79 2.91 6.68 8.64
N ARG A 80 3.31 7.10 9.85
CA ARG A 80 3.36 8.52 10.24
C ARG A 80 4.79 9.01 10.20
N SER A 81 5.09 10.01 9.37
CA SER A 81 6.42 10.62 9.31
C SER A 81 6.83 11.36 10.59
N THR A 82 5.85 11.77 11.40
CA THR A 82 6.07 12.51 12.66
C THR A 82 6.18 11.61 13.89
N SER A 83 6.20 10.29 13.71
CA SER A 83 6.31 9.30 14.80
C SER A 83 7.35 8.25 14.44
N PRO A 84 8.17 7.79 15.39
CA PRO A 84 9.12 6.70 15.13
C PRO A 84 8.45 5.32 14.99
N SER A 85 7.16 5.24 15.31
CA SER A 85 6.39 4.01 15.29
C SER A 85 4.93 4.26 14.90
N THR A 86 4.32 3.30 14.23
CA THR A 86 2.88 3.26 13.96
C THR A 86 2.34 1.88 14.27
N SER A 87 1.18 1.85 14.95
CA SER A 87 0.48 0.62 15.28
C SER A 87 -0.92 0.59 14.67
N PHE A 88 -1.38 -0.59 14.33
CA PHE A 88 -2.69 -0.89 13.78
C PHE A 88 -3.34 -2.01 14.59
N TYR A 89 -4.66 -1.97 14.73
CA TYR A 89 -5.42 -3.07 15.28
C TYR A 89 -6.26 -3.74 14.18
N ILE A 90 -6.45 -5.05 14.32
CA ILE A 90 -7.41 -5.85 13.57
C ILE A 90 -8.47 -6.29 14.56
N HIS A 91 -9.71 -5.91 14.30
CA HIS A 91 -10.87 -6.30 15.08
C HIS A 91 -11.74 -7.28 14.28
N TYR A 92 -12.19 -8.34 14.94
CA TYR A 92 -12.88 -9.48 14.33
C TYR A 92 -14.37 -9.39 14.58
N CYS A 93 -15.16 -9.08 13.55
CA CYS A 93 -16.60 -8.82 13.69
C CYS A 93 -17.48 -10.08 13.60
N GLN A 94 -16.87 -11.27 13.58
CA GLN A 94 -17.63 -12.52 13.66
C GLN A 94 -18.13 -12.70 15.09
N LYS A 95 -19.39 -13.09 15.26
CA LYS A 95 -20.05 -13.10 16.59
C LYS A 95 -19.29 -13.86 17.69
N ALA A 96 -18.57 -14.93 17.36
CA ALA A 96 -17.78 -15.70 18.32
C ALA A 96 -16.44 -15.02 18.71
N LEU A 97 -16.00 -14.04 17.92
CA LEU A 97 -14.69 -13.37 18.00
C LEU A 97 -14.80 -11.85 18.20
N ASP A 98 -16.02 -11.32 18.24
CA ASP A 98 -16.35 -9.89 18.39
C ASP A 98 -16.17 -9.42 19.83
N TYR A 99 -14.91 -9.46 20.25
CA TYR A 99 -14.44 -9.12 21.59
C TYR A 99 -13.15 -8.31 21.47
N PRO A 100 -13.07 -7.08 22.02
CA PRO A 100 -11.88 -6.24 21.92
C PRO A 100 -10.59 -6.90 22.43
N GLU A 101 -10.68 -7.79 23.42
CA GLU A 101 -9.56 -8.57 23.96
C GLU A 101 -8.97 -9.57 22.96
N LEU A 102 -9.72 -9.94 21.91
CA LEU A 102 -9.26 -10.81 20.84
C LEU A 102 -8.66 -10.04 19.67
N ASN A 103 -8.68 -8.70 19.70
CA ASN A 103 -8.09 -7.89 18.65
C ASN A 103 -6.61 -8.20 18.50
N ASP A 104 -6.15 -8.32 17.27
CA ASP A 104 -4.72 -8.35 17.01
C ASP A 104 -4.15 -6.95 16.82
N THR A 105 -2.94 -6.72 17.30
CA THR A 105 -2.21 -5.46 17.11
C THR A 105 -0.93 -5.72 16.35
N LEU A 106 -0.66 -4.88 15.34
CA LEU A 106 0.57 -4.81 14.57
C LEU A 106 1.27 -3.50 14.95
N SER A 107 2.57 -3.54 15.24
CA SER A 107 3.37 -2.33 15.50
C SER A 107 4.64 -2.34 14.68
N PHE A 108 4.96 -1.22 14.04
CA PHE A 108 6.12 -1.06 13.18
C PHE A 108 6.96 0.13 13.65
N ASP A 109 8.22 -0.12 13.96
CA ASP A 109 9.22 0.92 14.23
C ASP A 109 10.06 1.15 12.97
N TYR A 110 10.34 2.41 12.65
CA TYR A 110 10.98 2.76 11.40
C TYR A 110 11.73 4.09 11.46
N ASP A 111 12.70 4.24 10.57
CA ASP A 111 13.32 5.53 10.27
C ASP A 111 12.56 6.20 9.11
N ALA A 112 12.07 7.42 9.34
CA ALA A 112 11.47 8.25 8.29
C ALA A 112 12.56 9.09 7.61
N VAL A 113 12.89 8.75 6.36
CA VAL A 113 13.98 9.38 5.60
C VAL A 113 13.38 10.28 4.51
N PRO A 114 13.63 11.60 4.54
CA PRO A 114 13.22 12.49 3.45
C PRO A 114 13.81 12.04 2.10
N TYR A 115 12.97 12.03 1.07
CA TYR A 115 13.33 11.67 -0.29
C TYR A 115 12.73 12.68 -1.26
N PHE A 116 13.56 13.24 -2.12
CA PHE A 116 13.12 14.13 -3.19
C PHE A 116 12.99 13.31 -4.48
N ALA A 117 11.76 13.15 -4.98
CA ALA A 117 11.49 12.32 -6.14
C ALA A 117 11.84 13.06 -7.45
N SER A 118 11.25 14.25 -7.64
CA SER A 118 11.51 15.13 -8.78
C SER A 118 10.91 16.51 -8.52
N GLU A 119 11.17 17.47 -9.41
CA GLU A 119 10.48 18.78 -9.39
C GLU A 119 8.96 18.61 -9.51
N ASP A 120 8.52 17.68 -10.37
CA ASP A 120 7.09 17.44 -10.63
C ASP A 120 6.39 16.68 -9.49
N CYS A 121 7.09 15.78 -8.79
CA CYS A 121 6.51 14.91 -7.75
C CYS A 121 6.82 15.36 -6.32
N GLY A 122 7.72 16.31 -6.15
CA GLY A 122 8.07 16.89 -4.86
C GLY A 122 8.86 15.96 -3.94
N ALA A 123 8.83 16.31 -2.64
CA ALA A 123 9.48 15.56 -1.58
C ALA A 123 8.46 14.70 -0.81
N MET A 124 8.91 13.51 -0.42
CA MET A 124 8.16 12.53 0.37
C MET A 124 9.06 11.90 1.42
N TYR A 125 8.54 10.96 2.20
CA TYR A 125 9.34 10.13 3.10
C TYR A 125 9.42 8.71 2.57
N HIS A 126 10.61 8.11 2.60
CA HIS A 126 10.79 6.66 2.58
C HIS A 126 10.86 6.16 4.03
N TYR A 127 10.30 4.98 4.29
CA TYR A 127 10.34 4.38 5.62
C TYR A 127 11.21 3.13 5.61
N ARG A 128 12.22 3.10 6.47
CA ARG A 128 13.01 1.90 6.70
C ARG A 128 12.54 1.23 7.97
N VAL A 129 11.82 0.12 7.85
CA VAL A 129 11.36 -0.65 9.02
C VAL A 129 12.57 -1.28 9.69
N THR A 130 12.73 -0.99 10.98
CA THR A 130 13.83 -1.50 11.81
C THR A 130 13.36 -2.64 12.71
N ARG A 131 12.08 -2.63 13.10
CA ARG A 131 11.44 -3.67 13.90
C ARG A 131 9.94 -3.70 13.64
N TYR A 132 9.35 -4.89 13.75
CA TYR A 132 7.92 -5.05 13.83
C TYR A 132 7.56 -6.08 14.89
N THR A 133 6.41 -5.90 15.52
CA THR A 133 5.86 -6.81 16.54
C THR A 133 4.37 -7.00 16.30
N TYR A 134 3.84 -8.15 16.70
CA TYR A 134 2.43 -8.46 16.54
C TYR A 134 1.92 -9.38 17.65
N THR A 135 0.63 -9.28 17.95
CA THR A 135 -0.08 -10.29 18.75
C THR A 135 -0.56 -11.43 17.85
N THR A 136 -0.96 -12.53 18.47
CA THR A 136 -1.24 -13.78 17.74
C THR A 136 -2.56 -14.42 18.18
N HIS A 137 -3.64 -13.65 18.26
CA HIS A 137 -4.98 -14.17 18.56
C HIS A 137 -5.53 -14.94 17.37
N LEU A 138 -5.65 -14.29 16.22
CA LEU A 138 -6.04 -14.88 14.93
C LEU A 138 -4.94 -14.74 13.88
N ILE A 139 -4.07 -13.72 14.02
CA ILE A 139 -2.80 -13.70 13.31
C ILE A 139 -1.96 -14.90 13.76
N ASP A 140 -1.46 -15.65 12.79
CA ASP A 140 -0.43 -16.65 13.02
C ASP A 140 0.95 -16.02 13.00
N SER A 141 1.26 -15.34 11.89
CA SER A 141 2.57 -14.75 11.65
C SER A 141 2.50 -13.54 10.71
N VAL A 142 3.53 -12.69 10.79
CA VAL A 142 3.69 -11.52 9.93
C VAL A 142 5.08 -11.55 9.32
N GLY A 143 5.14 -11.42 7.99
CA GLY A 143 6.37 -11.35 7.23
C GLY A 143 6.51 -10.00 6.54
N MET A 144 7.74 -9.52 6.43
CA MET A 144 8.09 -8.42 5.51
C MET A 144 8.84 -8.96 4.31
N THR A 145 8.38 -8.63 3.10
CA THR A 145 9.08 -8.98 1.86
C THR A 145 10.20 -7.99 1.55
N ASP A 146 10.06 -6.74 2.00
CA ASP A 146 11.08 -5.69 1.93
C ASP A 146 10.89 -4.72 3.11
N SER A 147 11.99 -4.38 3.80
CA SER A 147 11.96 -3.43 4.92
C SER A 147 11.97 -1.97 4.47
N LEU A 148 12.30 -1.70 3.20
CA LEU A 148 12.28 -0.35 2.65
C LEU A 148 10.96 -0.07 1.93
N ILE A 149 10.16 0.79 2.57
CA ILE A 149 8.92 1.30 2.01
C ILE A 149 9.24 2.57 1.21
N THR A 150 8.85 2.53 -0.06
CA THR A 150 8.98 3.63 -1.01
C THR A 150 7.60 3.93 -1.59
N ASN A 151 7.53 4.83 -2.56
CA ASN A 151 6.33 5.14 -3.32
C ASN A 151 6.00 4.14 -4.44
N ILE A 152 6.82 3.10 -4.62
CA ILE A 152 6.55 2.00 -5.54
C ILE A 152 5.38 1.18 -4.99
N ASP A 153 4.33 1.01 -5.81
CA ASP A 153 3.17 0.20 -5.46
C ASP A 153 3.51 -1.30 -5.53
N ARG A 154 3.91 -1.85 -4.38
CA ARG A 154 4.24 -3.27 -4.22
C ARG A 154 3.95 -3.74 -2.81
N GLU A 155 3.60 -5.01 -2.70
CA GLU A 155 3.43 -5.67 -1.41
C GLU A 155 4.76 -5.73 -0.64
N THR A 156 4.75 -5.17 0.56
CA THR A 156 5.90 -5.16 1.48
C THR A 156 5.64 -5.95 2.76
N ILE A 157 4.38 -6.21 3.08
CA ILE A 157 3.93 -6.87 4.31
C ILE A 157 3.00 -8.04 3.95
N ARG A 158 3.16 -9.18 4.61
CA ARG A 158 2.25 -10.33 4.54
C ARG A 158 1.76 -10.67 5.93
N ILE A 159 0.44 -10.73 6.09
CA ILE A 159 -0.22 -11.09 7.35
C ILE A 159 -0.88 -12.45 7.12
N PHE A 160 -0.45 -13.46 7.87
CA PHE A 160 -0.98 -14.81 7.81
C PHE A 160 -1.98 -15.03 8.94
N PHE A 161 -3.19 -15.43 8.60
CA PHE A 161 -4.24 -15.77 9.55
C PHE A 161 -4.31 -17.29 9.77
N ARG A 162 -4.66 -17.68 10.99
CA ARG A 162 -5.11 -19.05 11.28
C ARG A 162 -6.51 -19.22 10.71
N THR A 163 -6.60 -19.91 9.59
CA THR A 163 -7.86 -20.28 8.95
C THR A 163 -8.05 -21.78 9.09
N ALA A 164 -9.29 -22.23 9.34
CA ALA A 164 -9.62 -23.64 9.21
C ALA A 164 -9.26 -24.12 7.80
N ASP A 165 -8.61 -25.27 7.69
CA ASP A 165 -8.30 -25.87 6.39
C ASP A 165 -9.61 -26.39 5.79
N PRO A 166 -10.08 -25.87 4.64
CA PRO A 166 -11.30 -26.37 4.01
C PRO A 166 -11.19 -27.85 3.58
N ASP A 167 -9.97 -28.37 3.43
CA ASP A 167 -9.71 -29.77 3.06
C ASP A 167 -9.51 -30.69 4.29
N ASN A 168 -9.49 -30.14 5.51
CA ASN A 168 -9.45 -30.89 6.77
C ASN A 168 -10.59 -30.46 7.71
N PRO A 169 -11.79 -31.07 7.59
CA PRO A 169 -12.97 -30.65 8.36
C PRO A 169 -12.85 -30.88 9.88
N ASP A 170 -11.83 -31.62 10.32
CA ASP A 170 -11.62 -32.00 11.73
C ASP A 170 -10.96 -30.87 12.57
N ASP A 171 -10.54 -29.75 11.97
CA ASP A 171 -9.95 -28.59 12.69
C ASP A 171 -11.01 -27.60 13.23
N ASN A 172 -12.31 -27.95 13.20
CA ASN A 172 -13.43 -27.10 13.64
C ASN A 172 -13.92 -27.38 15.08
N ASP A 173 -13.15 -28.07 15.92
CA ASP A 173 -13.56 -28.49 17.28
C ASP A 173 -12.91 -27.66 18.41
#